data_AF-A0A2N6VR84-F1
#
_entry.id   AF-A0A2N6VR84-F1
#
_cell.length_a   1.000
_cell.length_b   1.000
_cell.length_c   1.000
_cell.angle_alpha   90.00
_cell.angle_beta   90.00
_cell.angle_gamma   90.00
#
_symmetry.space_group_name_H-M   'P 1'
#
loop_
_entity.id
_entity.type
_entity.pdbx_description
1 polymer ?
#
loop_
_entity_poly.entity_id
_entity_poly.type
_entity_poly.pdbx_seq_one_letter_code
_entity_poly.pdbx_strand_id
1 'polypeptide(L)' 'MLDGTYLQGWCLLIAFSGQHVLGWQWCDRESKPAWTALLERLPAPEMVVVDGGRGVAAAVGSRTF' A
#
# COMPACT_ATOMS: atom_id res chain seq x y z
N MET A 1 -3.90 7.40 3.47
CA MET A 1 -3.20 6.51 4.41
C MET A 1 -2.99 5.17 3.74
N LEU A 2 -1.80 4.59 3.83
CA LEU A 2 -1.51 3.22 3.42
C LEU A 2 -1.17 2.44 4.68
N ASP A 3 -1.78 1.28 4.84
CA ASP A 3 -1.59 0.44 6.03
C ASP A 3 -1.64 -1.05 5.65
N GLY A 4 -0.98 -1.89 6.45
CA GLY A 4 -0.91 -3.34 6.28
C GLY A 4 -1.31 -4.06 7.56
N THR A 5 -2.30 -4.94 7.50
CA THR A 5 -2.70 -5.78 8.64
C THR A 5 -2.52 -7.26 8.32
N TYR A 6 -1.90 -7.99 9.24
CA TYR A 6 -1.72 -9.44 9.11
C TYR A 6 -2.94 -10.20 9.63
N LEU A 7 -3.41 -11.15 8.83
CA LEU A 7 -4.57 -12.00 9.10
C LEU A 7 -4.21 -13.44 8.71
N GLN A 8 -4.19 -14.35 9.70
CA GLN A 8 -3.95 -15.79 9.49
C GLN A 8 -2.71 -16.11 8.64
N GLY A 9 -1.59 -15.42 8.89
CA GLY A 9 -0.32 -15.64 8.19
C GLY A 9 -0.20 -15.01 6.81
N TRP A 10 -1.21 -14.27 6.38
CA TRP A 10 -1.22 -13.45 5.18
C TRP A 10 -1.36 -11.97 5.55
N CYS A 11 -1.16 -11.08 4.59
CA CYS A 11 -1.14 -9.63 4.78
C CYS A 11 -2.16 -8.96 3.85
N LEU A 12 -3.00 -8.10 4.42
CA LEU A 12 -3.91 -7.21 3.70
C LEU A 12 -3.34 -5.80 3.70
N LEU A 13 -2.98 -5.30 2.52
CA LEU A 13 -2.56 -3.92 2.30
C LEU A 13 -3.77 -3.10 1.88
N ILE A 14 -3.96 -1.92 2.45
CA ILE A 14 -5.13 -1.08 2.22
C ILE A 14 -4.67 0.35 1.91
N ALA A 15 -5.28 0.94 0.88
CA ALA A 15 -5.23 2.37 0.63
C ALA A 15 -6.55 3.01 1.08
N PHE A 16 -6.46 3.98 1.99
CA PHE A 16 -7.60 4.66 2.60
C PHE A 16 -7.51 6.16 2.42
N SER A 17 -8.58 6.81 1.95
CA SER A 17 -8.62 8.26 1.69
C SER A 17 -8.79 9.12 2.95
N GLY A 18 -9.10 8.52 4.10
CA GLY A 18 -9.62 9.24 5.26
C GLY A 18 -11.13 9.11 5.40
N GLN A 19 -11.84 8.70 4.33
CA GLN A 19 -13.29 8.52 4.33
C GLN A 19 -13.71 7.12 3.88
N HIS A 20 -13.05 6.56 2.87
CA HIS A 20 -13.36 5.23 2.33
C HIS A 20 -12.10 4.53 1.81
N VAL A 21 -12.21 3.20 1.66
CA VAL A 21 -11.15 2.38 1.07
C VAL A 21 -11.11 2.62 -0.43
N LEU A 22 -9.93 3.00 -0.93
CA LEU A 22 -9.65 3.24 -2.35
C LEU A 22 -9.26 1.95 -3.07
N GLY A 23 -8.60 1.04 -2.35
CA GLY A 23 -8.19 -0.25 -2.88
C GLY A 23 -7.49 -1.09 -1.82
N TRP A 24 -7.37 -2.38 -2.09
CA TRP A 24 -6.66 -3.32 -1.23
C TRP A 24 -5.89 -4.37 -2.02
N GLN A 25 -4.86 -4.95 -1.42
CA GLN A 25 -4.06 -6.02 -1.99
C GLN A 25 -3.84 -7.10 -0.93
N TRP A 26 -4.20 -8.33 -1.25
CA TRP A 26 -3.88 -9.49 -0.43
C TRP A 26 -2.56 -10.12 -0.89
N CYS A 27 -1.67 -10.41 0.05
CA CYS A 27 -0.36 -10.97 -0.23
C CYS A 27 0.15 -11.84 0.92
N ASP A 28 1.14 -12.67 0.64
CA ASP A 28 1.81 -13.54 1.61
C ASP A 28 2.55 -12.73 2.69
N ARG A 29 3.15 -11.60 2.30
CA ARG A 29 3.84 -10.67 3.19
C ARG A 29 3.82 -9.25 2.64
N GLU A 30 4.00 -8.29 3.54
CA GLU A 30 4.24 -6.92 3.13
C GLU A 30 5.56 -6.82 2.34
N SER A 31 5.48 -6.36 1.09
CA SER A 31 6.63 -6.29 0.19
C SER A 31 6.47 -5.18 -0.85
N LYS A 32 7.57 -4.70 -1.43
CA LYS A 32 7.54 -3.68 -2.49
C LYS A 32 6.64 -4.10 -3.67
N PRO A 33 6.74 -5.32 -4.24
CA PRO A 33 5.88 -5.72 -5.35
C PRO A 33 4.39 -5.72 -4.99
N ALA A 34 4.02 -6.13 -3.77
CA ALA A 34 2.63 -6.10 -3.33
C ALA A 34 2.11 -4.66 -3.19
N TRP A 35 2.92 -3.75 -2.63
CA TRP A 35 2.58 -2.32 -2.59
C TRP A 35 2.48 -1.71 -3.99
N THR A 36 3.40 -2.03 -4.89
CA THR A 36 3.36 -1.57 -6.29
C THR A 36 2.07 -2.03 -6.97
N ALA A 37 1.71 -3.32 -6.83
CA ALA A 37 0.49 -3.86 -7.42
C ALA A 37 -0.78 -3.13 -6.94
N LEU A 38 -0.85 -2.77 -5.65
CA LEU A 38 -1.93 -1.93 -5.12
C LEU A 38 -1.91 -0.53 -5.74
N LEU A 39 -0.76 0.13 -5.68
CA LEU A 39 -0.63 1.53 -6.05
C LEU A 39 -0.90 1.74 -7.54
N GLU A 40 -0.43 0.84 -8.42
CA GLU A 40 -0.64 0.93 -9.89
C GLU A 40 -2.11 1.02 -10.30
N ARG A 41 -3.04 0.50 -9.48
CA ARG A 41 -4.48 0.58 -9.74
C ARG A 41 -5.11 1.92 -9.33
N LEU A 42 -4.38 2.74 -8.59
CA LEU A 42 -4.86 4.00 -8.03
C LEU A 42 -4.21 5.19 -8.75
N PRO A 43 -4.92 6.32 -8.89
CA PRO A 43 -4.30 7.58 -9.29
C PRO A 43 -3.09 7.91 -8.42
N ALA A 44 -2.15 8.67 -9.00
CA ALA A 44 -1.00 9.19 -8.28
C ALA A 44 -1.45 10.04 -7.08
N PRO A 45 -1.09 9.68 -5.84
CA PRO A 45 -1.41 10.52 -4.69
C PRO A 45 -0.42 11.67 -4.57
N GLU A 46 -0.90 12.86 -4.18
CA GLU A 46 -0.03 14.01 -3.84
C GLU A 46 0.76 13.75 -2.54
N MET A 47 0.13 13.07 -1.58
CA MET A 47 0.72 12.71 -0.29
C MET A 47 0.17 11.36 0.15
N VAL A 48 1.03 10.58 0.83
CA VAL A 48 0.62 9.38 1.55
C VAL A 48 1.12 9.44 2.99
N VAL A 49 0.32 8.90 3.90
CA VAL A 49 0.67 8.68 5.30
C VAL A 49 0.83 7.19 5.51
N VAL A 50 1.96 6.77 6.08
CA VAL A 50 2.32 5.38 6.38
C VAL A 50 2.85 5.30 7.80
N ASP A 51 2.60 4.20 8.50
CA ASP A 51 3.07 3.95 9.87
C ASP A 51 4.57 3.57 9.92
N GLY A 52 5.09 3.06 8.82
CA GLY A 52 6.47 2.61 8.65
C GLY A 52 6.55 1.64 7.47
N GLY A 53 7.64 0.88 7.37
CA GLY A 53 7.76 -0.20 6.38
C GLY A 53 8.63 0.15 5.17
N ARG A 54 9.67 -0.67 4.95
CA ARG A 54 10.59 -0.51 3.80
C ARG A 54 9.91 -0.81 2.47
N GLY A 55 8.91 -1.70 2.47
CA GLY A 55 8.16 -2.09 1.28
C GLY A 55 7.38 -0.92 0.68
N VAL A 56 6.58 -0.25 1.50
CA VAL A 56 5.74 0.88 1.06
C VAL A 56 6.58 2.07 0.62
N ALA A 57 7.62 2.42 1.38
CA ALA A 57 8.52 3.54 1.05
C ALA A 57 9.23 3.31 -0.29
N ALA A 58 9.72 2.10 -0.53
CA ALA A 58 10.39 1.75 -1.78
C ALA A 58 9.42 1.72 -2.98
N ALA A 59 8.15 1.32 -2.77
CA ALA A 59 7.14 1.33 -3.83
C ALA A 59 6.75 2.77 -4.21
N VAL A 60 6.47 3.61 -3.22
CA VAL A 60 6.12 5.03 -3.40
C VAL A 60 7.27 5.78 -4.07
N GLY A 61 8.50 5.61 -3.60
CA GLY A 61 9.68 6.27 -4.18
C GLY A 61 10.06 5.79 -5.58
N SER A 62 9.56 4.63 -6.02
CA SER A 62 9.79 4.11 -7.38
C SER A 62 8.73 4.52 -8.40
N ARG A 63 7.69 5.23 -7.97
CA ARG A 63 6.63 5.70 -8.87
C ARG A 63 7.07 7.03 -9.49
N THR A 64 7.33 7.02 -10.80
CA THR A 64 7.46 8.27 -11.57
C THR A 64 6.06 8.83 -11.78
N PHE A 65 5.83 10.05 -11.31
CA PHE A 65 4.56 10.78 -11.42
C PHE A 65 4.59 11.75 -12.59
#